data_AF-A0A7J6EAM9-F1
#
_entry.id   AF-A0A7J6EAM9-F1
#
_cell.length_a   1.000
_cell.length_b   1.000
_cell.length_c   1.000
_cell.angle_alpha   90.00
_cell.angle_beta   90.00
_cell.angle_gamma   90.00
#
_symmetry.space_group_name_H-M   'P 1'
#
loop_
_entity.id
_entity.type
_entity.pdbx_description
1 polymer ?
#
loop_
_entity_poly.entity_id
_entity_poly.type
_entity_poly.pdbx_seq_one_letter_code
_entity_poly.pdbx_strand_id
1 'polypeptide(L)'
;MQLEGKQNAIFAYQKALTVFKTTKGENHPSVGSVFVRLADLYNRTGKIRESKSYCENALRIYEKPMIGIPAKEIASGLSDIYTIYESMDELEQALKLLEKALKIYNDAPGQQSTIAGIEAQMGVLHYIGKLFGLGS
;
A
#
# COMPACT_ATOMS: atom_id res chain seq x y z
N MET A 1 -14.42 -20.75 13.72
CA MET A 1 -12.96 -20.60 13.60
C MET A 1 -12.52 -19.48 12.65
N GLN A 2 -12.84 -19.51 11.34
CA GLN A 2 -12.30 -18.49 10.39
C GLN A 2 -12.82 -17.05 10.62
N LEU A 3 -14.08 -16.90 11.04
CA LEU A 3 -14.67 -15.60 11.41
C LEU A 3 -14.10 -15.03 12.73
N GLU A 4 -13.75 -15.91 13.66
CA GLU A 4 -13.21 -15.54 14.97
C GLU A 4 -11.75 -15.05 14.85
N GLY A 5 -10.94 -15.72 14.03
CA GLY A 5 -9.60 -15.23 13.68
C GLY A 5 -9.62 -13.87 12.99
N LYS A 6 -10.58 -13.64 12.09
CA LYS A 6 -10.77 -12.32 11.44
C LYS A 6 -11.14 -11.24 12.44
N GLN A 7 -12.10 -11.51 13.33
CA GLN A 7 -12.55 -10.53 14.32
C GLN A 7 -11.43 -10.17 15.30
N ASN A 8 -10.63 -11.15 15.70
CA ASN A 8 -9.46 -10.95 16.55
C ASN A 8 -8.39 -10.10 15.85
N ALA A 9 -8.14 -10.34 14.56
CA ALA A 9 -7.20 -9.54 13.77
C ALA A 9 -7.68 -8.08 13.63
N ILE A 10 -8.96 -7.86 13.32
CA ILE A 10 -9.54 -6.50 13.25
C ILE A 10 -9.39 -5.78 14.58
N PHE A 11 -9.73 -6.45 15.69
CA PHE A 11 -9.60 -5.87 17.02
C PHE A 11 -8.15 -5.50 17.36
N ALA A 12 -7.19 -6.37 17.05
CA ALA A 12 -5.77 -6.10 17.25
C ALA A 12 -5.30 -4.88 16.43
N TYR A 13 -5.70 -4.79 15.17
CA TYR A 13 -5.35 -3.65 14.32
C TYR A 13 -6.01 -2.35 14.76
N GLN A 14 -7.27 -2.38 15.22
CA GLN A 14 -7.93 -1.20 15.77
C GLN A 14 -7.23 -0.71 17.05
N LYS A 15 -6.83 -1.63 17.93
CA LYS A 15 -6.05 -1.28 19.13
C LYS A 15 -4.70 -0.65 18.76
N ALA A 16 -3.98 -1.24 17.79
CA ALA A 16 -2.73 -0.69 17.30
C ALA A 16 -2.91 0.70 16.68
N LEU A 17 -4.01 0.91 15.93
CA LEU A 17 -4.35 2.20 15.34
C LEU A 17 -4.54 3.27 16.41
N THR A 18 -5.29 2.97 17.48
CA THR A 18 -5.48 3.89 18.61
C THR A 18 -4.15 4.24 19.26
N VAL A 19 -3.32 3.23 19.58
CA VAL A 19 -2.02 3.45 20.22
C VAL A 19 -1.12 4.31 19.35
N PHE A 20 -0.92 3.96 18.07
CA PHE A 20 -0.02 4.72 17.20
C PHE A 20 -0.50 6.13 16.92
N LYS A 21 -1.81 6.34 16.76
CA LYS A 21 -2.37 7.70 16.63
C LYS A 21 -2.05 8.54 17.87
N THR A 22 -2.22 8.00 19.07
CA THR A 22 -1.94 8.73 20.32
C THR A 22 -0.45 8.94 20.56
N THR A 23 0.40 7.95 20.29
CA THR A 23 1.83 8.03 20.62
C THR A 23 2.69 8.70 19.57
N LYS A 24 2.31 8.59 18.29
CA LYS A 24 3.11 9.08 17.14
C LYS A 24 2.42 10.15 16.30
N GLY A 25 1.11 10.37 16.50
CA GLY A 25 0.30 11.27 15.70
C GLY A 25 -0.40 10.59 14.53
N GLU A 26 -1.51 11.19 14.08
CA GLU A 26 -2.41 10.58 13.10
C GLU A 26 -1.82 10.39 11.70
N ASN A 27 -0.81 11.19 11.35
CA ASN A 27 -0.17 11.16 10.04
C ASN A 27 1.14 10.36 10.02
N HIS A 28 1.47 9.65 11.10
CA HIS A 28 2.71 8.89 11.16
C HIS A 28 2.63 7.63 10.27
N PRO A 29 3.70 7.25 9.54
CA PRO A 29 3.73 6.04 8.68
C PRO A 29 3.29 4.75 9.38
N SER A 30 3.60 4.58 10.67
CA SER A 30 3.08 3.46 11.48
C SER A 30 1.54 3.39 11.57
N VAL A 31 0.82 4.51 11.45
CA VAL A 31 -0.64 4.52 11.32
C VAL A 31 -1.03 4.06 9.91
N GLY A 32 -0.30 4.54 8.89
CA GLY A 32 -0.45 4.10 7.50
C GLY A 32 -0.26 2.59 7.34
N SER A 33 0.75 2.00 7.98
CA SER A 33 1.01 0.56 7.90
C SER A 33 -0.11 -0.27 8.54
N VAL A 34 -0.74 0.21 9.61
CA VAL A 34 -1.93 -0.44 10.18
C VAL A 34 -3.11 -0.38 9.21
N PHE A 35 -3.32 0.75 8.52
CA PHE A 35 -4.34 0.84 7.47
C PHE A 35 -4.08 -0.13 6.31
N VAL A 36 -2.83 -0.30 5.87
CA VAL A 36 -2.45 -1.31 4.86
C VAL A 36 -2.81 -2.72 5.33
N ARG A 37 -2.54 -3.07 6.60
CA ARG A 37 -2.89 -4.39 7.14
C ARG A 37 -4.40 -4.62 7.22
N LEU A 38 -5.16 -3.59 7.56
CA LEU A 38 -6.62 -3.64 7.53
C LEU A 38 -7.13 -3.82 6.10
N ALA A 39 -6.57 -3.08 5.14
CA ALA A 39 -6.90 -3.23 3.74
C ALA A 39 -6.68 -4.68 3.25
N ASP A 40 -5.47 -5.22 3.40
CA ASP A 40 -5.15 -6.61 3.01
C ASP A 40 -6.12 -7.63 3.65
N LEU A 41 -6.42 -7.47 4.94
CA LEU A 41 -7.39 -8.34 5.62
C LEU A 41 -8.80 -8.24 5.01
N TYR A 42 -9.28 -7.03 4.71
CA TYR A 42 -10.59 -6.85 4.09
C TYR A 42 -10.61 -7.41 2.67
N ASN A 43 -9.56 -7.18 1.89
CA ASN A 43 -9.39 -7.71 0.54
C ASN A 43 -9.47 -9.24 0.50
N ARG A 44 -8.68 -9.92 1.34
CA ARG A 44 -8.69 -11.39 1.48
C ARG A 44 -10.04 -11.98 1.89
N THR A 45 -10.92 -11.15 2.44
CA THR A 45 -12.27 -11.56 2.86
C THR A 45 -13.37 -11.12 1.88
N GLY A 46 -12.99 -10.67 0.68
CA GLY A 46 -13.90 -10.24 -0.39
C GLY A 46 -14.57 -8.88 -0.14
N LYS A 47 -14.16 -8.15 0.91
CA LYS A 47 -14.70 -6.83 1.26
C LYS A 47 -13.90 -5.73 0.57
N ILE A 48 -14.03 -5.68 -0.76
CA ILE A 48 -13.24 -4.81 -1.63
C ILE A 48 -13.46 -3.33 -1.31
N ARG A 49 -14.70 -2.91 -1.03
CA ARG A 49 -15.02 -1.50 -0.69
C ARG A 49 -14.32 -1.04 0.59
N GLU A 50 -14.42 -1.83 1.65
CA GLU A 50 -13.71 -1.54 2.91
C GLU A 50 -12.20 -1.51 2.69
N SER A 51 -11.66 -2.48 1.94
CA SER A 51 -10.24 -2.51 1.64
C SER A 51 -9.76 -1.26 0.90
N LYS A 52 -10.49 -0.82 -0.13
CA LYS A 52 -10.16 0.40 -0.90
C LYS A 52 -10.16 1.63 0.00
N SER A 53 -11.14 1.77 0.88
CA SER A 53 -11.18 2.86 1.85
C SER A 53 -9.96 2.87 2.79
N TYR A 54 -9.49 1.70 3.24
CA TYR A 54 -8.28 1.61 4.05
C TYR A 54 -7.00 1.91 3.24
N CYS A 55 -6.91 1.47 1.99
CA CYS A 55 -5.82 1.87 1.09
C CYS A 55 -5.76 3.39 0.92
N GLU A 56 -6.89 4.06 0.67
CA GLU A 56 -6.96 5.51 0.53
C GLU A 56 -6.51 6.25 1.80
N ASN A 57 -6.88 5.74 2.99
CA ASN A 57 -6.42 6.30 4.25
C ASN A 57 -4.90 6.14 4.44
N ALA A 58 -4.33 5.00 4.03
CA ALA A 58 -2.88 4.79 4.04
C ALA A 58 -2.17 5.72 3.05
N LEU A 59 -2.73 5.89 1.84
CA LEU A 59 -2.17 6.79 0.81
C LEU A 59 -2.12 8.23 1.29
N ARG A 60 -3.17 8.75 1.92
CA ARG A 60 -3.17 10.12 2.48
C ARG A 60 -2.01 10.35 3.47
N ILE A 61 -1.59 9.31 4.17
CA ILE A 61 -0.45 9.37 5.10
C ILE A 61 0.86 9.33 4.32
N TYR A 62 1.04 8.36 3.43
CA TYR A 62 2.29 8.20 2.67
C TYR A 62 2.54 9.33 1.65
N GLU A 63 1.49 9.96 1.13
CA GLU A 63 1.58 11.10 0.22
C GLU A 63 1.90 12.42 0.94
N LYS A 64 1.88 12.44 2.28
CA LYS A 64 2.30 13.59 3.08
C LYS A 64 3.73 13.38 3.58
N PRO A 65 4.72 14.12 3.05
CA PRO A 65 6.08 14.06 3.56
C PRO A 65 6.11 14.50 5.03
N MET A 66 6.70 13.67 5.89
CA MET A 66 6.97 14.02 7.29
C MET A 66 8.47 14.14 7.51
N ILE A 67 8.89 15.20 8.20
CA ILE A 67 10.28 15.41 8.58
C ILE A 67 10.74 14.26 9.48
N GLY A 68 11.90 13.68 9.18
CA GLY A 68 12.49 12.58 9.94
C GLY A 68 11.99 11.19 9.55
N ILE A 69 11.03 11.08 8.62
CA ILE A 69 10.63 9.79 8.05
C ILE A 69 11.51 9.48 6.83
N PRO A 70 12.18 8.32 6.79
CA PRO A 70 12.96 7.91 5.62
C PRO A 70 12.06 7.76 4.39
N ALA A 71 12.46 8.32 3.26
CA ALA A 71 11.70 8.20 2.01
C ALA A 71 11.44 6.72 1.62
N LYS A 72 12.37 5.82 1.93
CA LYS A 72 12.21 4.37 1.75
C LYS A 72 11.02 3.76 2.52
N GLU A 73 10.67 4.31 3.68
CA GLU A 73 9.52 3.82 4.46
C GLU A 73 8.21 4.17 3.74
N ILE A 74 8.16 5.38 3.15
CA ILE A 74 7.05 5.81 2.30
C ILE A 74 6.96 4.91 1.06
N ALA A 75 8.08 4.67 0.37
CA ALA A 75 8.11 3.85 -0.85
C ALA A 75 7.66 2.41 -0.57
N SER A 76 8.10 1.81 0.53
CA SER A 76 7.64 0.48 0.97
C SER A 76 6.13 0.45 1.21
N GLY A 77 5.59 1.49 1.87
CA GLY A 77 4.15 1.61 2.09
C GLY A 77 3.35 1.71 0.79
N LEU A 78 3.86 2.44 -0.20
CA LEU A 78 3.24 2.54 -1.53
C LEU A 78 3.28 1.18 -2.27
N SER A 79 4.39 0.44 -2.17
CA SER A 79 4.51 -0.90 -2.74
C SER A 79 3.51 -1.89 -2.12
N ASP A 80 3.29 -1.84 -0.81
CA ASP A 80 2.29 -2.69 -0.17
C ASP A 80 0.87 -2.38 -0.65
N ILE A 81 0.55 -1.09 -0.83
CA ILE A 81 -0.77 -0.66 -1.34
C ILE A 81 -0.93 -1.06 -2.81
N TYR A 82 0.14 -1.01 -3.60
CA TYR A 82 0.16 -1.52 -4.97
C TYR A 82 -0.30 -2.98 -5.03
N THR A 83 0.30 -3.87 -4.22
CA THR A 83 -0.07 -5.30 -4.22
C THR A 83 -1.55 -5.51 -3.89
N ILE A 84 -2.11 -4.66 -3.03
CA ILE A 84 -3.53 -4.73 -2.69
C ILE A 84 -4.39 -4.29 -3.90
N TYR A 85 -4.08 -3.17 -4.56
CA TYR A 85 -4.84 -2.75 -5.76
C TYR A 85 -4.69 -3.72 -6.93
N GLU A 86 -3.51 -4.30 -7.13
CA GLU A 86 -3.29 -5.35 -8.14
C GLU A 86 -4.22 -6.55 -7.89
N SER A 87 -4.34 -6.99 -6.64
CA SER A 87 -5.25 -8.09 -6.30
C SER A 87 -6.74 -7.77 -6.45
N MET A 88 -7.09 -6.48 -6.60
CA MET A 88 -8.44 -6.00 -6.91
C MET A 88 -8.69 -5.81 -8.41
N ASP A 89 -7.69 -6.07 -9.26
CA ASP A 89 -7.69 -5.76 -10.69
C ASP A 89 -7.78 -4.25 -11.00
N GLU A 90 -7.40 -3.40 -10.04
CA GLU A 90 -7.35 -1.93 -10.19
C GLU A 90 -5.97 -1.52 -10.73
N LEU A 91 -5.67 -1.99 -11.94
CA LEU A 91 -4.33 -1.94 -12.54
C LEU A 91 -3.81 -0.52 -12.77
N GLU A 92 -4.68 0.43 -13.09
CA GLU A 92 -4.29 1.82 -13.32
C GLU A 92 -3.79 2.49 -12.03
N GLN A 93 -4.49 2.27 -10.92
CA GLN A 93 -4.10 2.75 -9.60
C GLN A 93 -2.84 2.03 -9.12
N ALA A 94 -2.77 0.72 -9.33
CA ALA A 94 -1.60 -0.10 -9.01
C ALA A 94 -0.33 0.44 -9.72
N LEU A 95 -0.41 0.72 -11.03
CA LEU A 95 0.70 1.25 -11.81
C LEU A 95 1.17 2.62 -11.30
N LYS A 96 0.24 3.55 -11.05
CA LYS A 96 0.56 4.89 -10.50
C LYS A 96 1.30 4.82 -9.16
N LEU A 97 1.02 3.80 -8.35
CA LEU A 97 1.71 3.60 -7.06
C LEU A 97 3.12 3.07 -7.24
N LEU A 98 3.33 2.12 -8.16
CA LEU A 98 4.67 1.64 -8.50
C LEU A 98 5.55 2.76 -9.07
N GLU A 99 5.02 3.60 -9.95
CA GLU A 99 5.76 4.76 -10.50
C GLU A 99 6.23 5.71 -9.40
N LYS A 100 5.35 6.00 -8.42
CA LYS A 100 5.69 6.83 -7.26
C LYS A 100 6.76 6.17 -6.38
N ALA A 101 6.63 4.87 -6.10
CA ALA A 101 7.61 4.13 -5.31
C ALA A 101 8.97 4.09 -6.02
N LEU A 102 8.98 3.84 -7.33
CA LEU A 102 10.19 3.82 -8.16
C LEU A 102 10.93 5.16 -8.12
N LYS A 103 10.20 6.27 -8.24
CA LYS A 103 10.80 7.61 -8.14
C LYS A 103 11.53 7.80 -6.82
N ILE A 104 10.92 7.40 -5.71
CA ILE A 104 11.53 7.52 -4.38
C ILE A 104 12.76 6.60 -4.25
N TYR A 105 12.70 5.37 -4.76
CA TYR A 105 13.83 4.45 -4.70
C TYR A 105 15.00 4.88 -5.59
N ASN A 106 14.73 5.51 -6.73
CA ASN A 106 15.77 6.07 -7.61
C ASN A 106 16.54 7.23 -6.94
N ASP A 107 15.88 7.99 -6.07
CA ASP A 107 16.50 9.07 -5.30
C ASP A 107 17.32 8.54 -4.09
N ALA A 108 17.28 7.23 -3.81
CA ALA A 108 17.95 6.59 -2.68
C ALA A 108 19.08 5.63 -3.12
N PRO A 109 20.32 5.81 -2.64
CA PRO A 109 21.41 4.91 -3.00
C PRO A 109 21.21 3.49 -2.45
N GLY A 110 21.69 2.48 -3.19
CA GLY A 110 21.70 1.08 -2.76
C GLY A 110 20.39 0.31 -2.92
N GLN A 111 19.46 0.79 -3.76
CA GLN A 111 18.13 0.18 -3.96
C GLN A 111 17.99 -0.56 -5.31
N GLN A 112 19.10 -0.88 -5.98
CA GLN A 112 19.09 -1.46 -7.33
C GLN A 112 18.24 -2.74 -7.45
N SER A 113 18.29 -3.63 -6.45
CA SER A 113 17.47 -4.85 -6.43
C SER A 113 15.97 -4.54 -6.33
N THR A 114 15.60 -3.55 -5.52
CA THR A 114 14.19 -3.12 -5.36
C THR A 114 13.69 -2.45 -6.64
N ILE A 115 14.50 -1.58 -7.24
CA ILE A 115 14.22 -0.90 -8.51
C ILE A 115 13.96 -1.94 -9.61
N ALA A 116 14.85 -2.92 -9.77
CA ALA A 116 14.67 -3.98 -10.77
C ALA A 116 13.38 -4.79 -10.55
N GLY A 117 13.00 -5.05 -9.30
CA GLY A 117 11.74 -5.70 -8.96
C GLY A 117 10.52 -4.88 -9.38
N ILE A 118 10.53 -3.58 -9.10
CA ILE A 118 9.46 -2.65 -9.49
C ILE A 118 9.35 -2.53 -11.01
N GLU A 119 10.48 -2.41 -11.71
CA GLU A 119 10.51 -2.36 -13.18
C GLU A 119 9.94 -3.64 -13.81
N ALA A 120 10.25 -4.81 -13.24
CA ALA A 120 9.67 -6.08 -13.68
C ALA A 120 8.15 -6.10 -13.51
N GLN A 121 7.64 -5.65 -12.35
CA GLN A 121 6.20 -5.55 -12.08
C GLN A 121 5.51 -4.59 -13.05
N MET A 122 6.08 -3.41 -13.30
CA MET A 122 5.57 -2.45 -14.28
C MET A 122 5.53 -3.04 -15.69
N GLY A 123 6.55 -3.81 -16.08
CA GLY A 123 6.57 -4.52 -17.38
C GLY A 123 5.39 -5.47 -17.55
N VAL A 124 5.04 -6.23 -16.51
CA VAL A 124 3.86 -7.11 -16.49
C VAL A 124 2.57 -6.30 -16.60
N LEU A 125 2.42 -5.24 -15.81
CA LEU A 125 1.22 -4.39 -15.84
C LEU A 125 1.01 -3.72 -17.20
N HIS A 126 2.08 -3.24 -17.86
CA HIS A 126 1.98 -2.67 -19.21
C HIS A 126 1.54 -3.71 -20.24
N TYR A 127 2.02 -4.94 -20.13
CA TYR A 127 1.58 -6.02 -21.00
C TYR A 127 0.09 -6.34 -20.79
N ILE A 128 -0.33 -6.48 -19.54
CA ILE A 128 -1.74 -6.73 -19.17
C ILE A 128 -2.61 -5.56 -19.65
N GLY A 129 -2.23 -4.31 -19.38
CA GLY A 129 -2.97 -3.12 -19.81
C GLY A 129 -3.16 -3.04 -21.34
N LYS A 130 -2.15 -3.45 -22.11
CA LYS A 130 -2.25 -3.56 -23.59
C LYS A 130 -3.19 -4.68 -24.04
N LEU A 131 -3.20 -5.82 -23.35
CA LEU A 131 -4.10 -6.94 -23.64
C LEU A 131 -5.57 -6.59 -23.39
N PHE A 132 -5.85 -5.84 -22.32
CA PHE A 132 -7.21 -5.47 -21.91
C PHE A 132 -7.67 -4.10 -22.44
N GLY A 133 -6.89 -3.45 -23.30
CA GLY A 133 -7.29 -2.22 -23.97
C GLY A 133 -7.37 -0.98 -23.06
N LEU A 134 -6.68 -0.98 -21.93
CA LEU A 134 -6.62 0.16 -20.99
C LEU A 134 -5.64 1.27 -21.44
N GLY A 135 -5.31 1.30 -22.74
CA GLY A 135 -4.44 2.30 -23.34
C GLY A 135 -5.04 2.84 -24.63
N SER A 136 -5.63 4.03 -24.53
CA SER A 136 -5.82 4.97 -25.64
C SER A 136 -5.30 6.33 -25.22
#